data_AF-A0AAF0UZC3-F1
#
_entry.id   AF-A0AAF0UZC3-F1
#
_cell.length_a   1.000
_cell.length_b   1.000
_cell.length_c   1.000
_cell.angle_alpha   90.00
_cell.angle_beta   90.00
_cell.angle_gamma   90.00
#
_symmetry.space_group_name_H-M   'P 1'
#
loop_
_entity.id
_entity.type
_entity.pdbx_description
1 polymer ?
#
loop_
_entity_poly.entity_id
_entity_poly.type
_entity_poly.pdbx_seq_one_letter_code
_entity_poly.pdbx_strand_id
1 'polypeptide(L)'
;MLSCGDEGWRKSYFKFETWWLKVEGFKEKVREWWESFNVNGRPGYILAEKLKMLKAKLKEWSKTNKGNWKQRKKDILSQISSWETIQEQRPLTDDELIQKTHLGMKFEEVAKQKEIAWKQRSRIQWLKKGDKNTKFFHRIATSHKRFNSMEQLEVEGEITKDQIRIKEAAQEFYKNL
;
A
#
# COMPACT_ATOMS: atom_id res chain seq x y z
N MET A 1 22.74 1.93 16.50
CA MET A 1 21.95 1.41 15.35
C MET A 1 20.73 0.69 15.90
N LEU A 2 19.53 1.23 15.71
CA LEU A 2 18.30 0.55 16.15
C LEU A 2 17.90 -0.46 15.07
N SER A 3 18.40 -1.69 15.21
CA SER A 3 17.91 -2.83 14.44
C SER A 3 16.54 -3.20 14.97
N CYS A 4 15.49 -2.95 14.18
CA CYS A 4 14.14 -3.37 14.49
C CYS A 4 14.03 -4.84 14.06
N GLY A 5 13.87 -5.72 15.05
CA GLY A 5 13.78 -7.17 14.88
C GLY A 5 12.69 -7.58 13.88
N ASP A 6 12.91 -8.76 13.29
CA ASP A 6 12.02 -9.42 12.33
C ASP A 6 10.58 -9.51 12.88
N GLU A 7 9.75 -8.53 12.50
CA GLU A 7 8.30 -8.55 12.72
C GLU A 7 7.72 -9.65 11.83
N GLY A 8 7.47 -10.83 12.40
CA GLY A 8 6.63 -11.85 11.78
C GLY A 8 5.37 -11.21 11.22
N TRP A 9 5.19 -11.31 9.90
CA TRP A 9 4.21 -10.53 9.13
C TRP A 9 2.78 -10.79 9.65
N ARG A 10 2.25 -9.89 10.49
CA ARG A 10 0.80 -9.84 10.74
C ARG A 10 0.09 -9.74 9.40
N LYS A 11 -0.90 -10.62 9.15
CA LYS A 11 -1.69 -10.62 7.91
C LYS A 11 -2.20 -9.20 7.65
N SER A 12 -1.62 -8.51 6.66
CA SER A 12 -2.01 -7.15 6.29
C SER A 12 -3.47 -7.16 5.85
N TYR A 13 -4.34 -6.54 6.63
CA TYR A 13 -5.72 -6.28 6.21
C TYR A 13 -5.71 -5.52 4.89
N PHE A 14 -6.63 -5.88 4.00
CA PHE A 14 -6.81 -5.16 2.74
C PHE A 14 -7.16 -3.70 3.04
N LYS A 15 -6.39 -2.78 2.46
CA LYS A 15 -6.66 -1.34 2.51
C LYS A 15 -6.65 -0.83 1.08
N PHE A 16 -7.74 -0.17 0.69
CA PHE A 16 -7.80 0.53 -0.59
C PHE A 16 -6.83 1.69 -0.55
N GLU A 17 -5.95 1.83 -1.55
CA GLU A 17 -5.04 2.98 -1.62
C GLU A 17 -5.61 4.04 -2.58
N THR A 18 -5.78 5.27 -2.10
CA THR A 18 -6.48 6.34 -2.85
C THR A 18 -5.78 6.69 -4.17
N TRP A 19 -4.46 6.50 -4.26
CA TRP A 19 -3.72 6.76 -5.48
C TRP A 19 -4.08 5.80 -6.63
N TRP A 20 -4.69 4.64 -6.35
CA TRP A 20 -5.18 3.74 -7.40
C TRP A 20 -6.13 4.46 -8.36
N LEU A 21 -6.92 5.41 -7.86
CA LEU A 21 -7.82 6.24 -8.66
C LEU A 21 -7.11 7.17 -9.64
N LYS A 22 -5.80 7.40 -9.46
CA LYS A 22 -4.97 8.20 -10.38
C LYS A 22 -4.29 7.36 -11.46
N VAL A 23 -4.35 6.04 -11.34
CA VAL A 23 -3.80 5.14 -12.37
C VAL A 23 -4.78 5.12 -13.54
N GLU A 24 -4.27 5.43 -14.72
CA GLU A 24 -5.04 5.37 -15.96
C GLU A 24 -5.59 3.96 -16.20
N GLY A 25 -6.87 3.88 -16.57
CA GLY A 25 -7.58 2.62 -16.79
C GLY A 25 -8.07 1.92 -15.50
N PHE A 26 -7.79 2.45 -14.31
CA PHE A 26 -8.20 1.79 -13.06
C PHE A 26 -9.72 1.78 -12.87
N LYS A 27 -10.40 2.90 -13.18
CA LYS A 27 -11.86 3.01 -12.98
C LYS A 27 -12.61 2.11 -13.95
N GLU A 28 -12.14 2.06 -15.18
CA GLU A 28 -12.66 1.22 -16.26
C GLU A 28 -12.54 -0.25 -15.87
N LYS A 29 -11.37 -0.66 -15.34
CA LYS A 29 -11.15 -2.02 -14.85
C LYS A 29 -12.03 -2.39 -13.66
N VAL A 30 -12.25 -1.46 -12.73
CA VAL A 30 -13.17 -1.67 -11.60
C VAL A 30 -14.61 -1.82 -12.08
N ARG A 31 -15.02 -1.04 -13.08
CA ARG A 31 -16.35 -1.16 -13.71
C ARG A 31 -16.52 -2.51 -14.38
N GLU A 32 -15.55 -2.92 -15.20
CA GLU A 32 -15.54 -4.23 -15.87
C GLU A 32 -15.70 -5.37 -14.86
N TRP A 33 -14.94 -5.36 -13.77
CA TRP A 33 -15.10 -6.36 -12.70
C TRP A 33 -16.49 -6.32 -12.08
N TRP A 34 -16.98 -5.13 -11.73
CA TRP A 34 -18.28 -4.96 -11.09
C TRP A 34 -19.45 -5.49 -11.92
N GLU A 35 -19.40 -5.24 -13.23
CA GLU A 35 -20.38 -5.69 -14.22
C GLU A 35 -20.29 -7.20 -14.46
N SER A 36 -19.08 -7.78 -14.42
CA SER A 36 -18.87 -9.23 -14.57
C SER A 36 -19.42 -10.07 -13.41
N PHE A 37 -19.68 -9.47 -12.24
CA PHE A 37 -20.17 -10.20 -11.07
C PHE A 37 -21.68 -10.46 -11.17
N ASN A 38 -22.05 -11.73 -11.35
CA ASN A 38 -23.44 -12.17 -11.26
C ASN A 38 -23.71 -12.79 -9.87
N VAL A 39 -24.53 -12.13 -9.06
CA VAL A 39 -24.90 -12.57 -7.70
C VAL A 39 -26.40 -12.42 -7.54
N ASN A 40 -27.06 -13.49 -7.09
CA ASN A 40 -28.49 -13.52 -6.82
C ASN A 40 -28.77 -13.49 -5.31
N GLY A 41 -29.87 -12.87 -4.91
CA GLY A 41 -30.33 -12.84 -3.52
C GLY A 41 -30.97 -11.51 -3.13
N ARG A 42 -31.07 -11.26 -1.83
CA ARG A 42 -31.56 -9.97 -1.31
C ARG A 42 -30.58 -8.85 -1.68
N PRO A 43 -31.04 -7.60 -1.92
CA PRO A 43 -30.16 -6.49 -2.32
C PRO A 43 -28.94 -6.28 -1.42
N GLY A 44 -29.11 -6.40 -0.09
CA GLY A 44 -27.99 -6.31 0.86
C GLY A 44 -26.97 -7.43 0.74
N TYR A 45 -27.42 -8.66 0.44
CA TYR A 45 -26.54 -9.80 0.19
C TYR A 45 -25.78 -9.65 -1.13
N ILE A 46 -26.48 -9.23 -2.19
CA ILE A 46 -25.86 -8.96 -3.50
C ILE A 46 -24.73 -7.93 -3.35
N LEU A 47 -25.00 -6.82 -2.66
CA LEU A 47 -23.99 -5.78 -2.43
C LEU A 47 -22.78 -6.31 -1.64
N ALA A 48 -23.03 -7.03 -0.53
CA ALA A 48 -21.97 -7.56 0.30
C ALA A 48 -21.07 -8.54 -0.45
N GLU A 49 -21.66 -9.46 -1.23
CA GLU A 49 -20.89 -10.46 -1.98
C GLU A 49 -20.14 -9.82 -3.16
N LYS A 50 -20.75 -8.86 -3.87
CA LYS A 50 -20.04 -8.09 -4.92
C LYS A 50 -18.85 -7.31 -4.35
N LEU A 51 -18.98 -6.69 -3.18
CA LEU A 51 -17.88 -6.00 -2.51
C LEU A 51 -16.76 -6.97 -2.09
N LYS A 52 -17.11 -8.18 -1.66
CA LYS A 52 -16.14 -9.23 -1.31
C LYS A 52 -15.39 -9.74 -2.54
N MET A 53 -16.08 -9.97 -3.66
CA MET A 53 -15.47 -10.32 -4.95
C MET A 53 -14.57 -9.19 -5.46
N LEU A 54 -15.03 -7.94 -5.39
CA LEU A 54 -14.24 -6.77 -5.78
C LEU A 54 -12.97 -6.64 -4.94
N LYS A 55 -13.08 -6.83 -3.61
CA LYS A 55 -11.93 -6.86 -2.70
C LYS A 55 -10.88 -7.90 -3.11
N ALA A 56 -11.30 -9.09 -3.55
CA ALA A 56 -10.39 -10.12 -4.02
C ALA A 56 -9.64 -9.68 -5.29
N LYS A 57 -10.36 -9.15 -6.29
CA LYS A 57 -9.77 -8.61 -7.54
C LYS A 57 -8.82 -7.43 -7.29
N LEU A 58 -9.20 -6.51 -6.40
CA LEU A 58 -8.33 -5.40 -6.00
C LEU A 58 -7.06 -5.88 -5.29
N LYS A 59 -7.16 -6.93 -4.47
CA LYS A 59 -5.99 -7.51 -3.80
C LYS A 59 -5.04 -8.16 -4.80
N GLU A 60 -5.56 -8.88 -5.79
CA GLU A 60 -4.76 -9.42 -6.90
C GLU A 60 -4.10 -8.29 -7.69
N TRP A 61 -4.87 -7.29 -8.09
CA TRP A 61 -4.36 -6.13 -8.82
C TRP A 61 -3.29 -5.35 -8.05
N SER A 62 -3.42 -5.20 -6.73
CA SER A 62 -2.44 -4.51 -5.88
C SER A 62 -1.05 -5.18 -5.89
N LYS A 63 -0.96 -6.47 -6.27
CA LYS A 63 0.31 -7.18 -6.42
C LYS A 63 0.93 -7.01 -7.80
N THR A 64 0.13 -6.64 -8.81
CA THR A 64 0.64 -6.40 -10.17
C THR A 64 1.51 -5.15 -10.22
N ASN A 65 2.36 -5.01 -11.24
CA ASN A 65 3.25 -3.86 -11.36
C ASN A 65 2.48 -2.53 -11.32
N LYS A 66 1.30 -2.43 -11.95
CA LYS A 66 0.48 -1.22 -11.92
C LYS A 66 -0.06 -0.88 -10.52
N GLY A 67 -0.33 -1.89 -9.70
CA GLY A 67 -0.84 -1.74 -8.33
C GLY A 67 0.23 -1.62 -7.24
N ASN A 68 1.49 -1.88 -7.56
CA ASN A 68 2.60 -1.87 -6.61
C ASN A 68 3.64 -0.78 -6.97
N TRP A 69 3.44 0.43 -6.43
CA TRP A 69 4.35 1.56 -6.64
C TRP A 69 5.78 1.27 -6.14
N LYS A 70 5.98 0.38 -5.15
CA LYS A 70 7.32 0.02 -4.66
C LYS A 70 8.08 -0.77 -5.73
N GLN A 71 7.41 -1.71 -6.39
CA GLN A 71 7.99 -2.48 -7.48
C GLN A 71 8.29 -1.56 -8.66
N ARG A 72 7.32 -0.71 -9.08
CA ARG A 72 7.55 0.30 -10.14
C ARG A 72 8.76 1.18 -9.83
N LYS A 73 8.90 1.65 -8.59
CA LYS A 73 10.06 2.44 -8.18
C LYS A 73 11.37 1.68 -8.39
N LYS A 74 11.43 0.41 -7.99
CA LYS A 74 12.60 -0.45 -8.14
C LYS A 74 12.93 -0.66 -9.62
N ASP A 75 11.93 -0.94 -10.45
CA ASP A 75 12.09 -1.16 -11.88
C ASP A 75 12.63 0.11 -12.58
N ILE A 76 12.08 1.29 -12.24
CA ILE A 76 12.54 2.57 -12.79
C ILE A 76 13.99 2.86 -12.38
N LEU A 77 14.34 2.65 -11.11
CA LEU A 77 15.71 2.84 -10.63
C LEU A 77 16.69 1.88 -11.32
N SER A 78 16.27 0.63 -11.56
CA SER A 78 17.09 -0.35 -12.30
C SER A 78 17.33 0.11 -13.74
N GLN A 79 16.31 0.67 -14.40
CA GLN A 79 16.45 1.20 -15.77
C GLN A 79 17.35 2.45 -15.80
N ILE A 80 17.24 3.33 -14.81
CA ILE A 80 18.14 4.49 -14.71
C ILE A 80 19.59 4.02 -14.55
N SER A 81 19.84 3.04 -13.68
CA SER A 81 21.18 2.49 -13.47
C SER A 81 21.75 1.82 -14.73
N SER A 82 20.93 1.12 -15.52
CA SER A 82 21.40 0.58 -16.80
C SER A 82 21.77 1.68 -17.79
N TRP A 83 21.03 2.79 -17.83
CA TRP A 83 21.37 3.93 -18.68
C TRP A 83 22.64 4.64 -18.23
N GLU A 84 22.87 4.77 -16.91
CA GLU A 84 24.12 5.32 -16.36
C GLU A 84 25.32 4.47 -16.77
N THR A 85 25.21 3.14 -16.72
CA THR A 85 26.27 2.22 -17.16
C THR A 85 26.59 2.37 -18.65
N ILE A 86 25.55 2.53 -19.50
CA ILE A 86 25.74 2.76 -20.95
C ILE A 86 26.42 4.12 -21.17
N GLN A 87 26.02 5.14 -20.41
CA GLN A 87 26.53 6.50 -20.51
C GLN A 87 28.02 6.61 -20.12
N GLU A 88 28.51 5.74 -19.24
CA GLU A 88 29.95 5.61 -18.92
C GLU A 88 30.77 5.08 -20.09
N GLN A 89 30.17 4.24 -20.95
CA GLN A 89 30.85 3.62 -22.09
C GLN A 89 30.75 4.47 -23.37
N ARG A 90 29.61 5.13 -23.58
CA ARG A 90 29.37 5.97 -24.76
C ARG A 90 28.33 7.07 -24.48
N PRO A 91 28.33 8.17 -25.23
CA PRO A 91 27.21 9.10 -25.21
C PRO A 91 25.90 8.40 -25.62
N LEU A 92 24.81 8.81 -25.00
CA LEU A 92 23.45 8.35 -25.32
C LEU A 92 23.00 8.97 -26.66
N THR A 93 22.21 8.22 -27.43
CA THR A 93 21.54 8.77 -28.62
C THR A 93 20.35 9.65 -28.22
N ASP A 94 19.84 10.45 -29.15
CA ASP A 94 18.68 11.32 -28.89
C ASP A 94 17.46 10.53 -28.43
N ASP A 95 17.21 9.36 -29.03
CA ASP A 95 16.11 8.46 -28.63
C ASP A 95 16.28 7.95 -27.19
N GLU A 96 17.50 7.59 -26.80
CA GLU A 96 17.80 7.11 -25.45
C GLU A 96 17.66 8.24 -24.42
N LEU A 97 18.02 9.47 -24.81
CA LEU A 97 17.81 10.65 -24.00
C LEU A 97 16.31 10.90 -23.76
N ILE A 98 15.47 10.74 -24.80
CA ILE A 98 14.01 10.81 -24.69
C ILE A 98 13.49 9.69 -23.76
N GLN A 99 13.99 8.46 -23.85
CA GLN A 99 13.59 7.39 -22.92
C GLN A 99 13.98 7.71 -21.47
N LYS A 100 15.17 8.29 -21.26
CA LYS A 100 15.64 8.72 -19.93
C LYS A 100 14.76 9.82 -19.34
N THR A 101 14.35 10.82 -20.14
CA THR A 101 13.42 11.86 -19.68
C THR A 101 12.05 11.29 -19.32
N HIS A 102 11.52 10.38 -20.13
CA HIS A 102 10.26 9.68 -19.85
C HIS A 102 10.33 8.82 -18.57
N LEU A 103 11.47 8.19 -18.30
CA LEU A 103 11.73 7.50 -17.03
C LEU A 103 11.72 8.46 -15.84
N GLY A 104 12.29 9.66 -15.99
CA GLY A 104 12.21 10.73 -14.99
C GLY A 104 10.76 11.11 -14.66
N MET A 105 9.92 11.28 -15.69
CA MET A 105 8.48 11.56 -15.50
C MET A 105 7.77 10.43 -14.77
N LYS A 106 8.03 9.17 -15.14
CA LYS A 106 7.47 8.00 -14.44
C LYS A 106 7.93 7.93 -12.99
N PHE A 107 9.18 8.29 -12.69
CA PHE A 107 9.70 8.34 -11.33
C PHE A 107 8.95 9.38 -10.49
N GLU A 108 8.70 10.57 -11.05
CA GLU A 108 7.94 11.62 -10.38
C GLU A 108 6.48 11.20 -10.12
N GLU A 109 5.86 10.50 -11.08
CA GLU A 109 4.53 9.92 -10.90
C GLU A 109 4.48 8.95 -9.72
N VAL A 110 5.44 8.02 -9.64
CA VAL A 110 5.57 7.06 -8.53
C VAL A 110 5.84 7.78 -7.20
N ALA A 111 6.59 8.88 -7.21
CA ALA A 111 6.80 9.70 -6.02
C ALA A 111 5.49 10.34 -5.52
N LYS A 112 4.66 10.87 -6.44
CA LYS A 112 3.32 11.42 -6.13
C LYS A 112 2.40 10.33 -5.57
N GLN A 113 2.41 9.12 -6.15
CA GLN A 113 1.63 7.98 -5.65
C GLN A 113 2.05 7.58 -4.23
N LYS A 114 3.37 7.50 -3.99
CA LYS A 114 3.93 7.25 -2.65
C LYS A 114 3.44 8.30 -1.65
N GLU A 115 3.50 9.58 -2.00
CA GLU A 115 3.05 10.67 -1.12
C GLU A 115 1.57 10.52 -0.73
N ILE A 116 0.69 10.24 -1.71
CA ILE A 116 -0.74 10.03 -1.45
C ILE A 116 -0.96 8.83 -0.51
N ALA A 117 -0.24 7.73 -0.73
CA ALA A 117 -0.33 6.55 0.13
C ALA A 117 0.08 6.88 1.59
N TRP A 118 1.15 7.64 1.79
CA TRP A 118 1.57 8.06 3.12
C TRP A 118 0.61 9.05 3.77
N LYS A 119 0.07 10.00 2.99
CA LYS A 119 -0.96 10.92 3.46
C LYS A 119 -2.18 10.16 3.96
N GLN A 120 -2.70 9.21 3.17
CA GLN A 120 -3.83 8.37 3.55
C GLN A 120 -3.56 7.58 4.84
N ARG A 121 -2.37 6.98 4.97
CA ARG A 121 -1.98 6.20 6.16
C ARG A 121 -1.80 7.06 7.41
N SER A 122 -1.34 8.30 7.25
CA SER A 122 -1.18 9.23 8.36
C SER A 122 -2.52 9.69 8.95
N ARG A 123 -3.64 9.56 8.22
CA ARG A 123 -4.98 10.06 8.59
C ARG A 123 -5.06 11.58 8.83
N ILE A 124 -4.02 12.34 8.46
CA ILE A 124 -4.00 13.79 8.63
C ILE A 124 -4.74 14.48 7.49
N GLN A 125 -5.83 15.17 7.82
CA GLN A 125 -6.64 15.93 6.85
C GLN A 125 -6.15 17.38 6.65
N TRP A 126 -5.46 17.96 7.64
CA TRP A 126 -5.21 19.41 7.72
C TRP A 126 -3.93 19.94 7.03
N LEU A 127 -3.07 19.07 6.50
CA LEU A 127 -1.88 19.53 5.75
C LEU A 127 -2.30 20.01 4.35
N LYS A 128 -2.35 21.34 4.20
CA LYS A 128 -2.54 22.05 2.93
C LYS A 128 -1.51 21.56 1.90
N LYS A 129 -1.97 21.33 0.67
CA LYS A 129 -1.17 20.95 -0.51
C LYS A 129 -0.03 21.96 -0.69
N GLY A 130 1.19 21.67 -0.24
CA GLY A 130 2.28 22.63 -0.36
C GLY A 130 3.63 22.10 0.11
N ASP A 131 3.64 21.21 1.11
CA ASP A 131 4.89 20.70 1.66
C ASP A 131 5.10 19.23 1.25
N LYS A 132 6.15 18.93 0.46
CA LYS A 132 6.53 17.58 0.01
C LYS A 132 7.12 16.74 1.16
N ASN A 133 6.47 16.76 2.32
CA ASN A 133 7.06 16.31 3.57
C ASN A 133 6.78 14.82 3.85
N THR A 134 7.23 13.95 2.95
CA THR A 134 7.07 12.49 3.10
C THR A 134 7.66 11.97 4.42
N LYS A 135 8.77 12.55 4.91
CA LYS A 135 9.37 12.21 6.21
C LYS A 135 8.41 12.42 7.37
N PHE A 136 7.66 13.52 7.37
CA PHE A 136 6.63 13.81 8.38
C PHE A 136 5.51 12.76 8.35
N PHE A 137 4.92 12.51 7.18
CA PHE A 137 3.87 11.49 7.04
C PHE A 137 4.35 10.09 7.43
N HIS A 138 5.61 9.76 7.09
CA HIS A 138 6.26 8.52 7.52
C HIS A 138 6.31 8.41 9.05
N ARG A 139 6.75 9.46 9.77
CA ARG A 139 6.82 9.44 11.24
C ARG A 139 5.44 9.24 11.88
N ILE A 140 4.42 9.97 11.42
CA ILE A 140 3.06 9.86 11.94
C ILE A 140 2.46 8.49 11.65
N ALA A 141 2.56 8.00 10.42
CA ALA A 141 2.03 6.69 10.06
C ALA A 141 2.73 5.57 10.83
N THR A 142 4.04 5.68 11.10
CA THR A 142 4.77 4.76 11.97
C THR A 142 4.29 4.86 13.42
N SER A 143 4.03 6.06 13.93
CA SER A 143 3.45 6.26 15.27
C SER A 143 2.08 5.58 15.40
N HIS A 144 1.17 5.82 14.44
CA HIS A 144 -0.11 5.12 14.40
C HIS A 144 0.05 3.60 14.25
N LYS A 145 1.01 3.12 13.46
CA LYS A 145 1.29 1.67 13.35
C LYS A 145 1.69 1.12 14.72
N ARG A 146 2.60 1.77 15.44
CA ARG A 146 3.05 1.37 16.79
C ARG A 146 1.89 1.37 17.78
N PHE A 147 1.10 2.45 17.82
CA PHE A 147 -0.05 2.54 18.72
C PHE A 147 -1.12 1.47 18.46
N ASN A 148 -1.38 1.14 17.19
CA ASN A 148 -2.35 0.10 16.83
C ASN A 148 -1.74 -1.31 16.85
N SER A 149 -0.44 -1.46 17.11
CA SER A 149 0.22 -2.76 17.22
C SER A 149 0.11 -3.25 18.66
N MET A 150 -0.84 -4.14 18.91
CA MET A 150 -0.97 -4.81 20.21
C MET A 150 0.13 -5.88 20.33
N GLU A 151 1.36 -5.48 20.67
CA GLU A 151 2.52 -6.38 20.76
C GLU A 151 2.53 -7.24 22.02
N GLN A 152 1.91 -6.77 23.09
CA GLN A 152 1.86 -7.44 24.39
C GLN A 152 0.47 -7.17 24.99
N LEU A 153 -0.08 -8.16 25.69
CA LEU A 153 -1.35 -8.05 26.40
C LEU A 153 -1.13 -8.59 27.81
N GLU A 154 -1.62 -7.86 28.81
CA GLU A 154 -1.69 -8.35 30.19
C GLU A 154 -2.96 -9.19 30.34
N VAL A 155 -2.79 -10.46 30.72
CA VAL A 155 -3.88 -11.39 30.99
C VAL A 155 -3.68 -11.89 32.41
N GLU A 156 -4.61 -11.58 33.30
CA GLU A 156 -4.59 -12.04 34.71
C GLU A 156 -3.29 -11.71 35.48
N GLY A 157 -2.65 -10.58 35.18
CA GLY A 157 -1.41 -10.13 35.83
C GLY A 157 -0.12 -10.63 35.18
N GLU A 158 -0.19 -11.46 34.13
CA GLU A 158 0.96 -11.86 33.33
C GLU A 158 1.02 -11.13 31.98
N ILE A 159 2.15 -10.49 31.69
CA ILE A 159 2.40 -9.84 30.39
C ILE A 159 2.79 -10.92 29.37
N THR A 160 1.89 -11.19 28.43
CA THR A 160 2.12 -12.16 27.37
C THR A 160 2.47 -11.46 26.06
N LYS A 161 3.55 -11.91 25.39
CA LYS A 161 3.96 -11.45 24.04
C LYS A 161 3.60 -12.42 22.92
N ASP A 162 3.04 -13.59 23.28
CA ASP A 162 2.61 -14.60 22.33
C ASP A 162 1.32 -14.15 21.61
N GLN A 163 1.39 -14.05 20.28
CA GLN A 163 0.27 -13.59 19.45
C GLN A 163 -0.94 -14.54 19.50
N ILE A 164 -0.75 -15.83 19.80
CA ILE A 164 -1.84 -16.80 19.90
C ILE A 164 -2.63 -16.55 21.19
N ARG A 165 -1.93 -16.51 22.33
CA ARG A 165 -2.53 -16.25 23.65
C ARG A 165 -3.15 -14.86 23.74
N ILE A 166 -2.56 -13.83 23.12
CA ILE A 166 -3.17 -12.49 23.00
C ILE A 166 -4.51 -12.56 22.26
N LYS A 167 -4.58 -13.33 21.17
CA LYS A 167 -5.80 -13.44 20.35
C LYS A 167 -6.91 -14.20 21.08
N GLU A 168 -6.57 -15.28 21.78
CA GLU A 168 -7.51 -16.07 22.57
C GLU A 168 -8.08 -15.27 23.74
N ALA A 169 -7.22 -14.63 24.54
CA ALA A 169 -7.63 -13.79 25.66
C ALA A 169 -8.51 -12.61 25.21
N ALA A 170 -8.17 -11.95 24.09
CA ALA A 170 -9.01 -10.91 23.53
C ALA A 170 -10.38 -11.44 23.07
N GLN A 171 -10.43 -12.62 22.45
CA GLN A 171 -11.70 -13.24 22.04
C GLN A 171 -12.58 -13.62 23.24
N GLU A 172 -11.97 -14.13 24.31
CA GLU A 172 -12.67 -14.55 25.53
C GLU A 172 -13.22 -13.35 26.30
N PHE A 173 -12.42 -12.28 26.45
CA PHE A 173 -12.87 -11.02 27.06
C PHE A 173 -14.10 -10.44 26.37
N TYR A 174 -14.09 -10.34 25.03
CA TYR A 174 -15.22 -9.76 24.29
C TYR A 174 -16.42 -10.72 24.14
N LYS A 175 -16.26 -12.02 24.41
CA LYS A 175 -17.40 -12.97 24.49
C LYS A 175 -18.11 -12.89 25.84
N ASN A 176 -17.40 -12.50 26.89
CA ASN A 176 -17.92 -12.41 28.26
C ASN A 176 -18.34 -10.96 28.63
N LEU A 177 -18.52 -10.09 27.63
CA LEU A 177 -18.96 -8.70 27.74
C LEU A 177 -20.45 -8.60 27.40
#